data_AF-A0A2H5PC08-F1
#
_entry.id   AF-A0A2H5PC08-F1
#
_cell.length_a   1.000
_cell.length_b   1.000
_cell.length_c   1.000
_cell.angle_alpha   90.00
_cell.angle_beta   90.00
_cell.angle_gamma   90.00
#
_symmetry.space_group_name_H-M   'P 1'
#
loop_
_entity.id
_entity.type
_entity.pdbx_description
1 polymer ?
#
loop_
_entity_poly.entity_id
_entity_poly.type
_entity_poly.pdbx_seq_one_letter_code
_entity_poly.pdbx_strand_id
1 'polypeptide(L)'
;MVVKDPSAPHGLRLTIEDYPFDEPWRPILKTPQDLIKIITSIVWVTSGHHATIKFGQYTFGGYFLNRPAIARRKLPSVNRGENWELFLKKTRSCTFTMFPFQDSSY
;
A
#
# COMPACT_ATOMS: atom_id res chain seq x y z
N MET A 1 -16.87 -20.73 0.32
CA MET A 1 -16.70 -22.17 0.65
C MET A 1 -16.33 -22.95 -0.61
N VAL A 2 -15.95 -24.22 -0.54
CA VAL A 2 -15.72 -25.05 -1.74
C VAL A 2 -16.98 -25.85 -2.03
N VAL A 3 -17.52 -25.74 -3.23
CA VAL A 3 -18.74 -26.43 -3.66
C VAL A 3 -18.39 -27.43 -4.75
N LYS A 4 -19.06 -28.59 -4.76
CA LYS A 4 -18.95 -29.55 -5.86
C LYS A 4 -19.59 -28.96 -7.11
N ASP A 5 -18.85 -28.87 -8.19
CA ASP A 5 -19.30 -28.34 -9.48
C ASP A 5 -18.87 -29.29 -10.61
N PRO A 6 -19.80 -30.10 -11.15
CA PRO A 6 -19.52 -31.04 -12.24
C PRO A 6 -19.03 -30.37 -13.54
N SER A 7 -19.29 -29.08 -13.71
CA SER A 7 -18.82 -28.30 -14.88
C SER A 7 -17.38 -27.78 -14.71
N ALA A 8 -16.85 -27.80 -13.48
CA ALA A 8 -15.47 -27.42 -13.20
C ALA A 8 -14.52 -28.56 -13.60
N PRO A 9 -13.30 -28.26 -14.10
CA PRO A 9 -12.38 -29.26 -14.65
C PRO A 9 -12.02 -30.42 -13.69
N HIS A 10 -12.28 -30.27 -12.38
CA HIS A 10 -12.02 -31.28 -11.36
C HIS A 10 -13.16 -31.43 -10.33
N GLY A 11 -14.38 -31.04 -10.69
CA GLY A 11 -15.54 -31.27 -9.83
C GLY A 11 -15.65 -30.35 -8.60
N LEU A 12 -14.75 -29.37 -8.45
CA LEU A 12 -14.69 -28.46 -7.30
C LEU A 12 -14.56 -27.01 -7.77
N ARG A 13 -15.35 -26.12 -7.16
CA ARG A 13 -15.32 -24.67 -7.40
C ARG A 13 -15.23 -23.91 -6.08
N LEU A 14 -14.34 -22.92 -6.03
CA LEU A 14 -14.29 -21.97 -4.93
C LEU A 14 -15.46 -20.99 -5.08
N THR A 15 -16.36 -20.93 -4.10
CA THR A 15 -17.44 -19.93 -4.05
C THR A 15 -17.09 -18.88 -3.01
N ILE A 16 -16.72 -17.70 -3.49
CA ILE A 16 -16.62 -16.48 -2.68
C ILE A 16 -17.63 -15.56 -3.35
N GLU A 17 -18.74 -15.27 -2.68
CA GLU A 17 -19.94 -14.67 -3.30
C GLU A 17 -19.63 -13.40 -4.11
N ASP A 18 -18.70 -12.57 -3.61
CA ASP A 18 -18.33 -11.30 -4.22
C ASP A 18 -16.94 -11.30 -4.90
N TYR A 19 -16.36 -12.48 -5.15
CA TYR A 19 -15.05 -12.53 -5.79
C TYR A 19 -15.20 -12.25 -7.29
N PRO A 20 -14.39 -11.34 -7.87
CA PRO A 20 -14.50 -10.99 -9.27
C PRO A 20 -13.94 -12.12 -10.14
N PHE A 21 -14.76 -13.16 -10.30
CA PHE A 21 -14.40 -14.40 -10.97
C PHE A 21 -14.11 -14.21 -12.45
N ASP A 22 -14.30 -13.03 -13.04
CA ASP A 22 -14.08 -12.76 -14.46
C ASP A 22 -12.75 -12.04 -14.77
N GLU A 23 -11.95 -11.71 -13.75
CA GLU A 23 -10.71 -10.97 -13.96
C GLU A 23 -9.50 -11.85 -14.34
N PRO A 24 -8.59 -11.36 -15.22
CA PRO A 24 -7.49 -12.17 -15.77
C PRO A 24 -6.42 -12.54 -14.73
N TRP A 25 -6.30 -11.79 -13.64
CA TRP A 25 -5.35 -12.06 -12.56
C TRP A 25 -5.84 -13.08 -11.53
N ARG A 26 -7.08 -13.58 -11.68
CA ARG A 26 -7.67 -14.51 -10.73
C ARG A 26 -6.88 -15.83 -10.65
N PRO A 27 -6.76 -16.43 -9.45
CA PRO A 27 -6.19 -17.75 -9.31
C PRO A 27 -7.18 -18.81 -9.82
N ILE A 28 -6.69 -19.74 -10.65
CA ILE A 28 -7.50 -20.80 -11.24
C ILE A 28 -7.33 -22.08 -10.40
N LEU A 29 -8.43 -22.60 -9.87
CA LEU A 29 -8.45 -23.85 -9.09
C LEU A 29 -8.60 -25.06 -10.02
N LYS A 30 -7.49 -25.64 -10.48
CA LYS A 30 -7.50 -26.90 -11.22
C LYS A 30 -7.04 -28.05 -10.33
N THR A 31 -5.92 -27.90 -9.64
CA THR A 31 -5.28 -28.99 -8.91
C THR A 31 -5.35 -28.82 -7.39
N PRO A 32 -5.16 -29.89 -6.59
CA PRO A 32 -4.96 -29.76 -5.14
C PRO A 32 -3.79 -28.82 -4.78
N GLN A 33 -2.75 -28.75 -5.62
CA GLN A 33 -1.65 -27.83 -5.44
C GLN A 33 -2.08 -26.37 -5.60
N ASP A 34 -3.03 -26.08 -6.49
CA ASP A 34 -3.60 -24.73 -6.64
C ASP A 34 -4.39 -24.33 -5.39
N LEU A 35 -5.13 -25.28 -4.79
CA LEU A 35 -5.83 -25.04 -3.53
C LEU A 35 -4.86 -24.65 -2.41
N ILE A 36 -3.78 -25.41 -2.25
CA ILE A 36 -2.75 -25.16 -1.23
C ILE A 36 -2.15 -23.76 -1.45
N LYS A 37 -1.78 -23.42 -2.69
CA LYS A 37 -1.21 -22.11 -3.03
C LYS A 37 -2.17 -20.96 -2.74
N ILE A 38 -3.44 -21.09 -3.12
CA ILE A 38 -4.48 -20.07 -2.90
C ILE A 38 -4.66 -19.82 -1.40
N ILE A 39 -4.85 -20.88 -0.62
CA ILE A 39 -5.07 -20.77 0.82
C ILE A 39 -3.83 -20.20 1.51
N THR A 40 -2.64 -20.69 1.17
CA THR A 40 -1.37 -20.20 1.74
C THR A 40 -1.19 -18.71 1.45
N SER A 41 -1.53 -18.26 0.25
CA SER A 41 -1.46 -16.84 -0.13
C SER A 41 -2.44 -15.99 0.68
N ILE A 42 -3.68 -16.44 0.86
CA ILE A 42 -4.68 -15.74 1.68
C ILE A 42 -4.21 -15.62 3.13
N VAL A 43 -3.72 -16.73 3.72
CA VAL A 43 -3.19 -16.75 5.09
C VAL A 43 -2.00 -15.79 5.22
N TRP A 44 -1.04 -15.82 4.28
CA TRP A 44 0.12 -14.92 4.28
C TRP A 44 -0.27 -13.44 4.15
N VAL A 45 -1.17 -13.11 3.21
CA VAL A 45 -1.61 -11.73 2.95
C VAL A 45 -2.30 -11.14 4.17
N THR A 46 -3.20 -11.90 4.79
CA THR A 46 -3.98 -11.45 5.96
C THR A 46 -3.16 -11.40 7.25
N SER A 47 -2.06 -12.16 7.34
CA SER A 47 -1.20 -12.21 8.53
C SER A 47 0.13 -11.49 8.31
N GLY A 48 1.17 -12.20 7.87
CA GLY A 48 2.55 -11.73 7.78
C GLY A 48 2.71 -10.49 6.91
N HIS A 49 2.04 -10.46 5.75
CA HIS A 49 2.09 -9.28 4.87
C HIS A 49 1.43 -8.06 5.53
N HIS A 50 0.20 -8.22 6.04
CA HIS A 50 -0.51 -7.16 6.76
C HIS A 50 0.29 -6.64 7.95
N ALA A 51 0.85 -7.53 8.77
CA ALA A 51 1.68 -7.18 9.92
C ALA A 51 2.92 -6.36 9.49
N THR A 52 3.61 -6.80 8.44
CA THR A 52 4.83 -6.13 7.94
C THR A 52 4.54 -4.70 7.49
N ILE A 53 3.47 -4.49 6.72
CA ILE A 53 3.15 -3.16 6.17
C ILE A 53 2.43 -2.25 7.16
N LYS A 54 1.85 -2.78 8.24
CA LYS A 54 1.09 -2.02 9.25
C LYS A 54 1.93 -1.67 10.48
N PHE A 55 2.62 -2.63 11.07
CA PHE A 55 3.36 -2.37 12.32
C PHE A 55 4.59 -1.49 12.10
N GLY A 56 5.17 -1.49 10.90
CA GLY A 56 6.23 -0.55 10.53
C GLY A 56 5.76 0.89 10.25
N GLN A 57 4.45 1.16 10.22
CA GLN A 57 3.95 2.49 9.84
C GLN A 57 4.28 3.57 10.85
N TYR A 58 4.22 3.24 12.15
CA TYR A 58 4.54 4.20 13.20
C TYR A 58 6.04 4.43 13.33
N THR A 59 6.86 3.37 13.24
CA THR A 59 8.32 3.51 13.34
C THR A 59 8.89 4.30 12.17
N PHE A 60 8.36 4.11 10.96
CA PHE A 60 8.80 4.85 9.78
C PHE A 60 8.12 6.22 9.64
N GLY A 61 6.81 6.28 9.83
CA GLY A 61 5.99 7.48 9.63
C GLY A 61 5.80 8.38 10.86
N GLY A 62 6.31 7.99 12.02
CA GLY A 62 6.19 8.76 13.26
C GLY A 62 6.95 10.08 13.22
N TYR A 63 8.07 10.13 12.50
CA TYR A 63 8.67 11.41 12.11
C TYR A 63 8.05 11.85 10.79
N PHE A 64 7.20 12.88 10.86
CA PHE A 64 6.33 13.28 9.76
C PHE A 64 7.07 13.56 8.43
N LEU A 65 8.31 14.06 8.49
CA LEU A 65 9.11 14.30 7.28
C LEU A 65 9.60 13.03 6.57
N ASN A 66 9.57 11.88 7.24
CA ASN A 66 9.93 10.60 6.62
C ASN A 66 8.84 10.08 5.69
N ARG A 67 7.57 10.49 5.89
CA ARG A 67 6.46 10.03 5.04
C ARG A 67 5.30 11.06 5.00
N PRO A 68 5.52 12.25 4.43
CA PRO A 68 4.48 13.27 4.36
C PRO A 68 3.33 12.81 3.44
N ALA A 69 2.10 12.89 3.94
CA ALA A 69 0.93 12.52 3.14
C ALA A 69 0.62 13.56 2.04
N ILE A 70 0.89 14.84 2.31
CA ILE A 70 0.56 15.99 1.45
C ILE A 70 1.67 17.03 1.55
N ALA A 71 1.98 17.72 0.44
CA ALA A 71 2.71 18.99 0.43
C ALA A 71 1.73 20.16 0.30
N ARG A 72 1.78 21.11 1.23
CA ARG A 72 0.97 22.34 1.27
C ARG A 72 1.45 23.41 0.29
N ARG A 73 2.71 23.36 -0.13
CA ARG A 73 3.32 24.31 -1.09
C ARG A 73 4.00 23.56 -2.23
N LYS A 74 4.17 24.24 -3.37
CA LYS A 74 4.93 23.69 -4.51
C LYS A 74 6.36 23.35 -4.07
N LEU A 75 6.85 22.21 -4.54
CA LEU A 75 8.24 21.82 -4.34
C LEU A 75 9.19 22.82 -5.03
N PRO A 76 10.39 23.03 -4.48
CA PRO A 76 11.44 23.79 -5.16
C PRO A 76 11.73 23.11 -6.49
N SER A 77 11.69 23.88 -7.58
CA SER A 77 12.13 23.41 -8.88
C SER A 77 13.40 24.14 -9.27
N VAL A 78 14.40 23.40 -9.74
CA VAL A 78 15.71 23.93 -10.18
C VAL A 78 15.55 25.08 -11.19
N ASN A 79 14.50 25.06 -12.01
CA ASN A 79 14.23 26.05 -13.05
C ASN A 79 13.43 27.30 -12.59
N ARG A 80 13.01 27.41 -11.33
CA ARG A 80 12.30 28.60 -10.78
C ARG A 80 13.11 29.16 -9.61
N GLY A 81 14.00 30.10 -9.92
CA GLY A 81 15.16 30.51 -9.12
C GLY A 81 14.92 30.90 -7.65
N GLU A 82 13.84 31.59 -7.30
CA GLU A 82 13.70 32.12 -5.93
C GLU A 82 13.47 31.03 -4.85
N ASN A 83 12.65 30.02 -5.15
CA ASN A 83 12.35 28.96 -4.18
C ASN A 83 13.50 27.95 -4.04
N TRP A 84 14.31 27.79 -5.09
CA TRP A 84 15.47 26.90 -5.09
C TRP A 84 16.63 27.50 -4.29
N GLU A 85 16.92 28.79 -4.48
CA GLU A 85 17.94 29.47 -3.69
C GLU A 85 17.58 29.54 -2.20
N LEU A 86 16.30 29.81 -1.88
CA LEU A 86 15.82 29.78 -0.50
C LEU A 86 15.94 28.38 0.12
N PHE A 87 15.68 27.32 -0.66
CA PHE A 87 15.87 25.94 -0.22
C PHE A 87 17.33 25.60 0.05
N LEU A 88 18.27 26.06 -0.79
CA LEU A 88 19.71 25.86 -0.55
C LEU A 88 20.20 26.63 0.68
N LYS A 89 19.71 27.86 0.89
CA LYS A 89 20.08 28.68 2.05
C LYS A 89 19.43 28.20 3.35
N LYS A 90 18.18 27.71 3.30
CA LYS A 90 17.37 27.41 4.49
C LYS A 90 16.46 26.19 4.28
N THR A 91 17.07 25.06 3.93
CA THR A 91 16.41 23.78 3.61
C THR A 91 15.34 23.40 4.62
N ARG A 92 15.68 23.35 5.91
CA ARG A 92 14.78 22.94 6.99
C ARG A 92 13.52 23.81 7.07
N SER A 93 13.67 25.12 6.90
CA SER A 93 12.56 26.07 6.93
C SER A 93 11.64 25.94 5.71
N CYS A 94 12.22 25.74 4.53
CA CYS A 94 11.45 25.42 3.32
C CYS A 94 10.66 24.12 3.51
N THR A 95 11.30 23.06 4.00
CA THR A 95 10.65 21.77 4.25
C THR A 95 9.49 21.88 5.25
N PHE A 96 9.66 22.60 6.36
CA PHE A 96 8.57 22.80 7.34
C PHE A 96 7.40 23.65 6.82
N THR A 97 7.67 24.65 5.99
CA THR A 97 6.59 25.43 5.37
C THR A 97 5.89 24.66 4.24
N MET A 98 6.57 23.71 3.61
CA MET A 98 6.03 22.85 2.55
C MET A 98 5.16 21.73 3.09
N PHE A 99 5.56 21.05 4.14
CA PHE A 99 4.80 19.91 4.67
C PHE A 99 3.97 20.32 5.89
N PRO A 100 2.88 19.61 6.21
CA PRO A 100 2.12 19.79 7.45
C PRO A 100 3.05 19.75 8.67
N PHE A 101 3.16 20.86 9.39
CA PHE A 101 3.88 20.91 10.65
C PHE A 101 2.96 21.60 11.65
N GLN A 102 2.83 21.00 12.83
CA GLN A 102 2.09 21.57 13.95
C GLN A 102 3.10 22.42 14.72
N ASP A 103 2.94 23.75 14.70
CA ASP A 103 3.75 24.62 15.54
C ASP A 103 3.35 24.36 16.99
N SER A 104 4.24 23.73 17.76
CA SER A 104 4.08 23.49 19.20
C SER A 104 4.30 24.75 20.05
N SER A 105 3.83 25.91 19.58
CA SER A 105 3.82 27.16 20.34
C SER A 105 2.40 27.42 20.85
N TYR A 106 2.12 26.88 22.03
CA TYR A 106 1.12 27.38 22.98
C TYR A 106 1.86 27.98 24.17
#